data_AF-A0AAW0BN94-F1
#
_entry.id   AF-A0AAW0BN94-F1
#
_cell.length_a   1.000
_cell.length_b   1.000
_cell.length_c   1.000
_cell.angle_alpha   90.00
_cell.angle_beta   90.00
_cell.angle_gamma   90.00
#
_symmetry.space_group_name_H-M   'P 1'
#
loop_
_entity.id
_entity.type
_entity.pdbx_description
1 polymer ?
#
loop_
_entity_poly.entity_id
_entity_poly.type
_entity_poly.pdbx_seq_one_letter_code
_entity_poly.pdbx_strand_id
1 'polypeptide(L)'
;MFNEGFPPSEIVAPEPDGKPSQVSLSDGPEPLQLLLQFSHNTEQPDLRSKSIHSVMAFSIVAEKYGNMLAIQACRMAMEDLGRRSPSDALVVVNYKVHNRNYDGIDEFARRSMVLPLKDAVAKTREYPNVYAIWTQYREEWQGSFRCYSAAVQNMPTIHNGDHLRPRKHDDDSVIKVLKAELEAEAVPTIESVRRTLDRALRVNGLVSTEGRQGLITAQRIIEEIIMEFPVWTQFSA
;
A
#
# COMPACT_ATOMS: atom_id res chain seq x y z
N MET A 1 -6.79 -9.09 30.84
CA MET A 1 -6.42 -10.45 30.40
C MET A 1 -4.93 -10.38 30.07
N PHE A 2 -4.08 -11.11 30.79
CA PHE A 2 -2.65 -11.19 30.48
C PHE A 2 -2.47 -12.03 29.21
N ASN A 3 -1.51 -11.69 28.35
CA ASN A 3 -1.18 -12.56 27.23
C ASN A 3 -0.47 -13.82 27.75
N GLU A 4 -0.50 -14.92 26.99
CA GLU A 4 0.23 -16.15 27.33
C GLU A 4 1.76 -16.00 27.22
N GLY A 5 2.26 -14.80 26.89
CA GLY A 5 3.68 -14.50 26.73
C GLY A 5 4.43 -14.34 28.05
N PHE A 6 3.73 -14.24 29.18
CA PHE A 6 4.33 -14.21 30.52
C PHE A 6 3.80 -15.35 31.39
N PRO A 7 4.69 -16.07 32.10
CA PRO A 7 4.27 -17.14 32.99
C PRO A 7 3.38 -16.59 34.12
N PRO A 8 2.37 -17.35 34.58
CA PRO A 8 1.63 -17.02 35.79
C PRO A 8 2.59 -16.78 36.96
N SER A 9 2.28 -15.82 37.82
CA SER A 9 3.08 -15.50 39.02
C SER A 9 3.28 -16.70 39.94
N GLU A 10 2.41 -17.70 39.85
CA GLU A 10 2.46 -18.97 40.58
C GLU A 10 3.60 -19.90 40.11
N ILE A 11 4.12 -19.70 38.89
CA ILE A 11 5.19 -20.53 38.30
C ILE A 11 6.57 -19.88 38.49
N VAL A 12 6.63 -18.59 38.84
CA VAL A 12 7.89 -17.88 39.09
C VAL A 12 8.36 -18.22 40.51
N ALA A 13 9.09 -19.32 40.65
CA ALA A 13 9.78 -19.64 41.89
C ALA A 13 10.85 -18.58 42.17
N PRO A 14 10.89 -17.95 43.36
CA PRO A 14 12.00 -17.08 43.74
C PRO A 14 13.30 -17.91 43.77
N GLU A 15 14.42 -17.29 43.38
CA GLU A 15 15.72 -17.92 43.56
C GLU A 15 15.93 -18.26 45.05
N PRO A 16 16.72 -19.30 45.39
CA PRO A 16 16.97 -19.70 46.77
C PRO A 16 17.45 -18.55 47.69
N ASP A 17 17.98 -17.48 47.09
CA ASP A 17 18.46 -16.25 47.72
C ASP A 17 17.36 -15.20 48.00
N GLY A 18 16.12 -15.43 47.57
CA GLY A 18 15.03 -14.44 47.61
C GLY A 18 15.19 -13.30 46.57
N LYS A 19 16.13 -13.43 45.63
CA LYS A 19 16.33 -12.46 44.55
C LYS A 19 15.38 -12.76 43.39
N PRO A 20 14.88 -11.72 42.69
CA PRO A 20 14.15 -11.92 41.45
C PRO A 20 15.09 -12.55 40.43
N SER A 21 14.68 -13.67 39.81
CA SER A 21 15.43 -14.26 38.70
C SER A 21 15.60 -13.23 37.59
N GLN A 22 16.85 -12.95 37.25
CA GLN A 22 17.19 -12.00 36.19
C GLN A 22 17.13 -12.71 34.84
N VAL A 23 16.15 -12.32 34.00
CA VAL A 23 16.07 -12.78 32.61
C VAL A 23 16.80 -11.77 31.73
N SER A 24 17.85 -12.23 31.03
CA SER A 24 18.55 -11.41 30.04
C SER A 24 17.84 -11.49 28.69
N LEU A 25 17.44 -10.34 28.13
CA LEU A 25 16.82 -10.23 26.81
C LEU A 25 17.81 -9.59 25.85
N SER A 26 18.02 -10.21 24.69
CA SER A 26 19.02 -9.77 23.70
C SER A 26 18.52 -8.68 22.74
N ASP A 27 17.22 -8.37 22.78
CA ASP A 27 16.59 -7.42 21.86
C ASP A 27 16.77 -5.97 22.33
N GLY A 28 16.61 -5.02 21.39
CA GLY A 28 16.78 -3.60 21.69
C GLY A 28 15.76 -3.06 22.71
N PRO A 29 16.09 -1.95 23.41
CA PRO A 29 15.23 -1.41 24.47
C PRO A 29 13.85 -0.97 23.96
N GLU A 30 13.75 -0.39 22.76
CA GLU A 30 12.48 0.10 22.23
C GLU A 30 11.48 -1.03 21.90
N PRO A 31 11.83 -2.08 21.12
CA PRO A 31 10.94 -3.22 20.90
C PRO A 31 10.50 -3.93 22.18
N LEU A 32 11.40 -4.08 23.17
CA LEU A 32 11.06 -4.69 24.45
C LEU A 32 10.09 -3.83 25.27
N GLN A 33 10.27 -2.51 25.25
CA GLN A 33 9.32 -1.60 25.90
C GLN A 33 7.93 -1.70 25.29
N LEU A 34 7.83 -1.75 23.96
CA LEU A 34 6.56 -1.97 23.27
C LEU A 34 5.96 -3.33 23.63
N LEU A 35 6.78 -4.39 23.71
CA LEU A 35 6.32 -5.72 24.10
C LEU A 35 5.68 -5.71 25.49
N LEU A 36 6.34 -5.06 26.46
CA LEU A 36 5.81 -4.89 27.81
C LEU A 36 4.50 -4.12 27.80
N GLN A 37 4.41 -3.00 27.08
CA GLN A 37 3.18 -2.20 26.96
C GLN A 37 2.01 -3.01 26.36
N PHE A 38 2.29 -3.86 25.37
CA PHE A 38 1.28 -4.76 24.79
C PHE A 38 0.95 -5.99 25.65
N SER A 39 1.74 -6.28 26.69
CA SER A 39 1.55 -7.45 27.57
C SER A 39 0.89 -7.07 28.90
N HIS A 40 0.99 -5.81 29.30
CA HIS A 40 0.34 -5.27 30.48
C HIS A 40 -1.07 -4.74 30.16
N ASN A 41 -1.91 -4.64 31.19
CA ASN A 41 -3.26 -4.08 31.09
C ASN A 41 -3.23 -2.53 31.08
N THR A 42 -2.43 -1.97 30.17
CA THR A 42 -2.27 -0.54 29.93
C THR A 42 -2.85 -0.16 28.57
N GLU A 43 -3.05 1.13 28.33
CA GLU A 43 -3.42 1.62 26.99
C GLU A 43 -2.36 1.19 25.97
N GLN A 44 -2.81 0.60 24.86
CA GLN A 44 -1.90 0.10 23.82
C GLN A 44 -1.31 1.30 23.06
N PRO A 45 0.01 1.30 22.82
CA PRO A 45 0.66 2.40 22.11
C PRO A 45 0.21 2.45 20.65
N ASP A 46 -0.03 3.65 20.14
CA ASP A 46 -0.33 3.85 18.71
C ASP A 46 0.91 3.64 17.85
N LEU A 47 1.01 2.47 17.23
CA LEU A 47 2.10 2.11 16.33
C LEU A 47 2.13 2.93 15.04
N ARG A 48 1.03 3.61 14.66
CA ARG A 48 1.01 4.49 13.47
C ARG A 48 1.85 5.75 13.67
N SER A 49 2.12 6.14 14.91
CA SER A 49 2.99 7.27 15.24
C SER A 49 4.48 6.94 15.09
N LYS A 50 4.83 5.65 14.96
CA LYS A 50 6.21 5.16 14.88
C LYS A 50 6.73 5.14 13.44
N SER A 51 8.04 4.98 13.31
CA SER A 51 8.67 4.72 12.01
C SER A 51 8.32 3.30 11.54
N ILE A 52 8.24 3.08 10.22
CA ILE A 52 7.99 1.75 9.67
C ILE A 52 9.06 0.73 10.09
N HIS A 53 10.31 1.17 10.22
CA HIS A 53 11.42 0.33 10.67
C HIS A 53 11.27 -0.08 12.15
N SER A 54 10.79 0.83 13.01
CA SER A 54 10.51 0.52 14.41
C SER A 54 9.36 -0.49 14.54
N VAL A 55 8.29 -0.34 13.76
CA VAL A 55 7.16 -1.29 13.75
C VAL A 55 7.59 -2.66 13.22
N MET A 56 8.40 -2.68 12.16
CA MET A 56 8.95 -3.94 11.62
C MET A 56 9.85 -4.64 12.63
N ALA A 57 10.78 -3.93 13.28
CA ALA A 57 11.62 -4.48 14.34
C ALA A 57 10.79 -5.01 15.52
N PHE A 58 9.75 -4.27 15.92
CA PHE A 58 8.84 -4.72 16.96
C PHE A 58 8.04 -5.96 16.56
N SER A 59 7.63 -6.09 15.30
CA SER A 59 6.89 -7.27 14.84
C SER A 59 7.69 -8.58 14.99
N ILE A 60 9.02 -8.54 14.76
CA ILE A 60 9.93 -9.68 14.96
C ILE A 60 9.98 -10.07 16.44
N VAL A 61 10.08 -9.08 17.33
CA VAL A 61 10.08 -9.31 18.79
C VAL A 61 8.71 -9.84 19.24
N ALA A 62 7.61 -9.28 18.75
CA ALA A 62 6.27 -9.74 19.07
C ALA A 62 6.05 -11.20 18.65
N GLU A 63 6.55 -11.62 17.49
CA GLU A 63 6.54 -13.03 17.06
C GLU A 63 7.41 -13.92 17.96
N LYS A 64 8.64 -13.49 18.25
CA LYS A 64 9.56 -14.23 19.13
C LYS A 64 8.95 -14.53 20.51
N TYR A 65 8.15 -13.60 21.05
CA TYR A 65 7.51 -13.73 22.36
C TYR A 65 6.01 -14.11 22.29
N GLY A 66 5.50 -14.51 21.12
CA GLY A 66 4.14 -15.01 20.96
C GLY A 66 3.02 -14.00 21.25
N ASN A 67 3.29 -12.69 21.17
CA ASN A 67 2.29 -11.65 21.44
C ASN A 67 1.41 -11.40 20.20
N MET A 68 0.36 -12.20 20.05
CA MET A 68 -0.55 -12.14 18.89
C MET A 68 -1.26 -10.79 18.71
N LEU A 69 -1.59 -10.11 19.81
CA LEU A 69 -2.20 -8.77 19.76
C LEU A 69 -1.22 -7.75 19.17
N ALA A 70 0.03 -7.77 19.62
CA ALA A 70 1.08 -6.91 19.07
C ALA A 70 1.36 -7.21 17.59
N ILE A 71 1.34 -8.49 17.18
CA ILE A 71 1.51 -8.89 15.77
C ILE A 71 0.39 -8.30 14.90
N GLN A 72 -0.87 -8.41 15.33
CA GLN A 72 -2.00 -7.80 14.60
C GLN A 72 -1.89 -6.28 14.53
N ALA A 73 -1.55 -5.63 15.65
CA ALA A 73 -1.34 -4.18 15.68
C ALA A 73 -0.21 -3.75 14.73
N CYS A 74 0.90 -4.50 14.68
CA CYS A 74 1.98 -4.27 13.73
C CYS A 74 1.50 -4.38 12.29
N ARG A 75 0.74 -5.43 11.94
CA ARG A 75 0.21 -5.60 10.57
C ARG A 75 -0.65 -4.41 10.14
N MET A 76 -1.58 -3.98 10.99
CA MET A 76 -2.43 -2.82 10.71
C MET A 76 -1.60 -1.53 10.57
N ALA A 77 -0.65 -1.30 11.47
CA ALA A 77 0.21 -0.12 11.41
C ALA A 77 1.12 -0.13 10.17
N MET A 78 1.66 -1.28 9.78
CA MET A 78 2.47 -1.42 8.56
C MET A 78 1.67 -1.03 7.31
N GLU A 79 0.39 -1.41 7.21
CA GLU A 79 -0.44 -1.01 6.08
C GLU A 79 -0.66 0.51 6.01
N ASP A 80 -0.94 1.14 7.15
CA ASP A 80 -1.13 2.59 7.21
C ASP A 80 0.19 3.34 6.93
N LEU A 81 1.31 2.85 7.45
CA LEU A 81 2.64 3.43 7.24
C LEU A 81 3.11 3.27 5.80
N GLY A 82 2.87 2.11 5.18
CA GLY A 82 3.25 1.83 3.79
C GLY A 82 2.55 2.73 2.77
N ARG A 83 1.39 3.30 3.11
CA ARG A 83 0.68 4.25 2.24
C ARG A 83 1.26 5.67 2.29
N ARG A 84 2.17 5.98 3.22
CA ARG A 84 2.71 7.33 3.39
C ARG A 84 3.74 7.72 2.34
N SER A 85 4.55 6.76 1.89
CA SER A 85 5.59 7.02 0.90
C SER A 85 5.88 5.80 0.04
N PRO A 86 6.39 5.98 -1.19
CA PRO A 86 6.87 4.87 -2.02
C PRO A 86 7.95 4.03 -1.34
N SER A 87 8.81 4.68 -0.55
CA SER A 87 9.87 4.02 0.22
C SER A 87 9.29 3.07 1.26
N ASP A 88 8.30 3.54 2.02
CA ASP A 88 7.65 2.73 3.06
C ASP A 88 6.84 1.59 2.44
N ALA A 89 6.22 1.81 1.28
CA ALA A 89 5.53 0.76 0.53
C ALA A 89 6.46 -0.42 0.21
N LEU A 90 7.71 -0.17 -0.21
CA LEU A 90 8.67 -1.24 -0.47
C LEU A 90 9.08 -1.99 0.81
N VAL A 91 9.17 -1.30 1.95
CA VAL A 91 9.40 -1.95 3.25
C VAL A 91 8.22 -2.85 3.62
N VAL A 92 6.98 -2.45 3.34
CA VAL A 92 5.79 -3.32 3.52
C VAL A 92 5.85 -4.54 2.61
N VAL A 93 6.29 -4.40 1.36
CA VAL A 93 6.48 -5.54 0.45
C VAL A 93 7.48 -6.54 1.05
N ASN A 94 8.64 -6.08 1.53
CA ASN A 94 9.61 -6.95 2.22
C ASN A 94 8.97 -7.70 3.39
N TYR A 95 8.24 -6.97 4.24
CA TYR A 95 7.55 -7.53 5.40
C TYR A 95 6.48 -8.57 4.99
N LYS A 96 5.66 -8.27 3.98
CA LYS A 96 4.61 -9.17 3.48
C LYS A 96 5.18 -10.45 2.89
N VAL A 97 6.24 -10.35 2.07
CA VAL A 97 6.93 -11.53 1.50
C VAL A 97 7.58 -12.37 2.59
N HIS A 98 8.29 -11.74 3.54
CA HIS A 98 8.94 -12.45 4.64
C HIS A 98 7.94 -13.29 5.46
N ASN A 99 6.76 -12.71 5.74
CA ASN A 99 5.71 -13.36 6.50
C ASN A 99 4.76 -14.22 5.66
N ARG A 100 5.06 -14.43 4.36
CA ARG A 100 4.20 -15.17 3.41
C ARG A 100 2.75 -14.66 3.36
N ASN A 101 2.57 -13.37 3.62
CA ASN A 101 1.28 -12.70 3.58
C ASN A 101 1.20 -11.83 2.33
N TYR A 102 0.68 -12.41 1.24
CA TYR A 102 0.55 -11.72 -0.04
C TYR A 102 -0.75 -10.91 -0.17
N ASP A 103 -1.60 -10.89 0.86
CA ASP A 103 -2.85 -10.13 0.80
C ASP A 103 -2.56 -8.63 0.62
N GLY A 104 -3.21 -8.01 -0.36
CA GLY A 104 -3.00 -6.60 -0.72
C GLY A 104 -1.57 -6.22 -1.15
N ILE A 105 -0.67 -7.17 -1.43
CA ILE A 105 0.74 -6.86 -1.73
C ILE A 105 0.92 -6.01 -2.98
N ASP A 106 0.07 -6.20 -4.00
CA ASP A 106 0.10 -5.44 -5.25
C ASP A 106 -0.11 -3.93 -5.03
N GLU A 107 -0.92 -3.54 -4.03
CA GLU A 107 -1.09 -2.13 -3.68
C GLU A 107 0.26 -1.50 -3.34
N PHE A 108 1.04 -2.15 -2.47
CA PHE A 108 2.33 -1.65 -2.01
C PHE A 108 3.42 -1.80 -3.08
N ALA A 109 3.40 -2.89 -3.84
CA ALA A 109 4.30 -3.09 -4.97
C ALA A 109 4.15 -1.94 -5.97
N ARG A 110 2.93 -1.66 -6.44
CA ARG A 110 2.66 -0.55 -7.38
C ARG A 110 3.08 0.81 -6.83
N ARG A 111 2.76 1.11 -5.56
CA ARG A 111 3.18 2.37 -4.92
C ARG A 111 4.70 2.56 -4.91
N SER A 112 5.46 1.48 -4.82
CA SER A 112 6.93 1.53 -4.82
C SER A 112 7.56 1.69 -6.21
N MET A 113 6.80 1.56 -7.30
CA MET A 113 7.37 1.54 -8.67
C MET A 113 8.00 2.87 -9.10
N VAL A 114 7.57 3.97 -8.48
CA VAL A 114 8.13 5.32 -8.69
C VAL A 114 9.52 5.49 -8.05
N LEU A 115 9.99 4.53 -7.24
CA LEU A 115 11.31 4.59 -6.63
C LEU A 115 12.42 4.47 -7.69
N PRO A 116 13.50 5.26 -7.56
CA PRO A 116 14.76 5.01 -8.25
C PRO A 116 15.34 3.63 -7.89
N LEU A 117 15.98 2.96 -8.86
CA LEU A 117 16.61 1.64 -8.64
C LEU A 117 17.60 1.64 -7.47
N LYS A 118 18.40 2.70 -7.33
CA LYS A 118 19.35 2.86 -6.23
C LYS A 118 18.70 2.76 -4.85
N ASP A 119 17.49 3.31 -4.71
CA ASP A 119 16.77 3.37 -3.45
C ASP A 119 16.10 2.02 -3.19
N ALA A 120 15.57 1.38 -4.24
CA ALA A 120 15.04 0.02 -4.15
C ALA A 120 16.12 -0.97 -3.69
N VAL A 121 17.30 -0.97 -4.31
CA VAL A 121 18.45 -1.81 -3.91
C VAL A 121 18.82 -1.63 -2.44
N ALA A 122 18.87 -0.37 -1.97
CA ALA A 122 19.19 -0.08 -0.58
C ALA A 122 18.13 -0.66 0.38
N LYS A 123 16.84 -0.58 0.01
CA LYS A 123 15.72 -1.05 0.83
C LYS A 123 15.49 -2.55 0.78
N THR A 124 15.95 -3.23 -0.27
CA THR A 124 15.83 -4.69 -0.42
C THR A 124 17.15 -5.42 -0.20
N ARG A 125 18.16 -4.76 0.37
CA ARG A 125 19.51 -5.34 0.56
C ARG A 125 19.49 -6.66 1.33
N GLU A 126 18.63 -6.76 2.34
CA GLU A 126 18.44 -7.96 3.17
C GLU A 126 17.45 -8.96 2.56
N TYR A 127 16.81 -8.60 1.44
CA TYR A 127 15.74 -9.36 0.78
C TYR A 127 16.04 -9.51 -0.73
N PRO A 128 17.10 -10.25 -1.11
CA PRO A 128 17.52 -10.35 -2.51
C PRO A 128 16.45 -11.00 -3.41
N ASN A 129 15.65 -11.92 -2.88
CA ASN A 129 14.50 -12.50 -3.59
C ASN A 129 13.43 -11.44 -3.87
N VAL A 130 13.13 -10.56 -2.91
CA VAL A 130 12.18 -9.46 -3.10
C VAL A 130 12.67 -8.50 -4.16
N TYR A 131 13.97 -8.19 -4.19
CA TYR A 131 14.55 -7.36 -5.24
C TYR A 131 14.39 -7.97 -6.64
N ALA A 132 14.67 -9.27 -6.78
CA ALA A 132 14.54 -9.97 -8.06
C ALA A 132 13.08 -9.99 -8.56
N ILE A 133 12.12 -10.25 -7.66
CA ILE A 133 10.69 -10.23 -8.00
C ILE A 133 10.24 -8.80 -8.32
N TRP A 134 10.63 -7.83 -7.50
CA TRP A 134 10.26 -6.43 -7.66
C TRP A 134 10.75 -5.85 -8.99
N THR A 135 11.95 -6.24 -9.45
CA THR A 135 12.48 -5.80 -10.74
C THR A 135 11.68 -6.36 -11.92
N GLN A 136 11.32 -7.64 -11.92
CA GLN A 136 10.43 -8.23 -12.93
C GLN A 136 9.05 -7.57 -12.91
N TYR A 137 8.46 -7.41 -11.72
CA TYR A 137 7.19 -6.72 -11.55
C TYR A 137 7.24 -5.30 -12.11
N ARG A 138 8.34 -4.58 -11.89
CA ARG A 138 8.52 -3.20 -12.36
C ARG A 138 8.57 -3.09 -13.87
N GLU A 139 9.21 -4.03 -14.55
CA GLU A 139 9.29 -4.03 -16.01
C GLU A 139 7.89 -4.19 -16.63
N GLU A 140 7.14 -5.19 -16.15
CA GLU A 140 5.76 -5.43 -16.59
C GLU A 140 4.84 -4.26 -16.24
N TRP A 141 4.95 -3.73 -15.01
CA TRP A 141 4.13 -2.61 -14.55
C TRP A 141 4.38 -1.36 -15.40
N GLN A 142 5.63 -1.06 -15.74
CA GLN A 142 5.95 0.06 -16.63
C GLN A 142 5.36 -0.14 -18.03
N GLY A 143 5.29 -1.37 -18.53
CA GLY A 143 4.59 -1.73 -19.76
C GLY A 143 3.11 -1.36 -19.68
N SER A 144 2.39 -1.91 -18.71
CA SER A 144 0.96 -1.67 -18.53
C SER A 144 0.64 -0.20 -18.21
N PHE A 145 1.49 0.48 -17.44
CA PHE A 145 1.33 1.89 -17.11
C PHE A 145 1.50 2.81 -18.33
N ARG A 146 2.38 2.46 -19.28
CA ARG A 146 2.48 3.18 -20.56
C ARG A 146 1.19 3.05 -21.37
N CYS A 147 0.61 1.85 -21.44
CA CYS A 147 -0.68 1.63 -22.10
C CYS A 147 -1.80 2.43 -21.44
N TYR A 148 -1.85 2.42 -20.09
CA TYR A 148 -2.77 3.22 -19.31
C TYR A 148 -2.63 4.71 -19.62
N SER A 149 -1.41 5.24 -19.54
CA SER A 149 -1.13 6.65 -19.82
C SER A 149 -1.53 7.04 -21.24
N ALA A 150 -1.23 6.19 -22.24
CA ALA A 150 -1.65 6.41 -23.61
C ALA A 150 -3.18 6.41 -23.77
N ALA A 151 -3.89 5.50 -23.08
CA ALA A 151 -5.36 5.47 -23.11
C ALA A 151 -5.98 6.72 -22.47
N VAL A 152 -5.41 7.20 -21.37
CA VAL A 152 -5.83 8.46 -20.73
C VAL A 152 -5.60 9.66 -21.66
N GLN A 153 -4.43 9.74 -22.30
CA GLN A 153 -4.13 10.83 -23.25
C GLN A 153 -5.04 10.79 -24.49
N ASN A 154 -5.35 9.61 -24.99
CA ASN A 154 -6.17 9.39 -26.17
C ASN A 154 -7.69 9.40 -25.89
N MET A 155 -8.13 9.73 -24.67
CA MET A 155 -9.58 9.87 -24.44
C MET A 155 -10.17 10.86 -25.44
N PRO A 156 -11.30 10.49 -26.08
CA PRO A 156 -11.87 11.25 -27.18
C PRO A 156 -12.19 12.66 -26.72
N THR A 157 -11.47 13.64 -27.24
CA THR A 157 -11.92 15.03 -27.25
C THR A 157 -13.14 15.11 -28.16
N ILE A 158 -14.18 15.84 -27.78
CA ILE A 158 -15.38 15.96 -28.61
C ILE A 158 -15.06 16.89 -29.79
N HIS A 159 -14.38 16.34 -30.78
CA HIS A 159 -14.01 17.02 -32.01
C HIS A 159 -14.50 16.17 -33.15
N ASN A 160 -15.76 16.39 -33.56
CA ASN A 160 -16.20 16.27 -34.95
C ASN A 160 -17.57 16.95 -35.14
N GLY A 161 -17.58 18.00 -35.97
CA GLY A 161 -18.75 18.38 -36.80
C GLY A 161 -19.93 19.14 -36.16
N ASP A 162 -19.73 20.37 -35.69
CA ASP A 162 -20.63 21.51 -35.99
C ASP A 162 -20.27 22.76 -35.16
N HIS A 163 -20.05 23.89 -35.83
CA HIS A 163 -19.59 25.14 -35.24
C HIS A 163 -20.69 25.98 -34.57
N LEU A 164 -21.83 25.39 -34.21
CA LEU A 164 -23.05 26.17 -33.91
C LEU A 164 -23.67 25.94 -32.52
N ARG A 165 -22.97 25.39 -31.53
CA ARG A 165 -23.48 25.34 -30.14
C ARG A 165 -22.49 25.80 -29.07
N PRO A 166 -22.91 26.68 -28.13
CA PRO A 166 -22.07 27.14 -27.03
C PRO A 166 -21.74 26.08 -25.96
N ARG A 167 -22.29 24.85 -26.05
CA ARG A 167 -22.06 23.75 -25.07
C ARG A 167 -20.71 23.02 -25.22
N LYS A 168 -19.94 23.31 -26.28
CA LYS A 168 -18.68 22.60 -26.60
C LYS A 168 -17.55 22.86 -25.60
N HIS A 169 -17.54 24.04 -24.99
CA HIS A 169 -16.49 24.45 -24.05
C HIS A 169 -16.54 23.67 -22.72
N ASP A 170 -17.74 23.26 -22.29
CA ASP A 170 -17.92 22.56 -21.02
C ASP A 170 -17.39 21.12 -21.11
N ASP A 171 -17.66 20.40 -22.20
CA ASP A 171 -17.24 19.01 -22.41
C ASP A 171 -15.70 18.86 -22.45
N ASP A 172 -15.00 19.76 -23.16
CA ASP A 172 -13.53 19.74 -23.23
C ASP A 172 -12.89 20.06 -21.87
N SER A 173 -13.54 20.89 -21.04
CA SER A 173 -13.09 21.19 -19.68
C SER A 173 -13.19 19.98 -18.75
N VAL A 174 -14.28 19.19 -18.86
CA VAL A 174 -14.47 17.95 -18.09
C VAL A 174 -13.37 16.94 -18.41
N ILE A 175 -13.12 16.72 -19.71
CA ILE A 175 -12.12 15.77 -20.17
C ILE A 175 -10.72 16.18 -19.70
N LYS A 176 -10.41 17.48 -19.74
CA LYS A 176 -9.13 17.99 -19.27
C LYS A 176 -8.92 17.76 -17.77
N VAL A 177 -9.93 18.02 -16.95
CA VAL A 177 -9.87 17.76 -15.49
C VAL A 177 -9.75 16.25 -15.23
N LEU A 178 -10.54 15.43 -15.92
CA LEU A 178 -10.49 13.98 -15.79
C LEU A 178 -9.11 13.42 -16.14
N LYS A 179 -8.51 13.85 -17.25
CA LYS A 179 -7.14 13.44 -17.63
C LYS A 179 -6.13 13.81 -16.55
N ALA A 180 -6.18 15.05 -16.06
CA ALA A 180 -5.27 15.50 -15.02
C ALA A 180 -5.42 14.72 -13.69
N GLU A 181 -6.65 14.41 -13.27
CA GLU A 181 -6.88 13.63 -12.05
C GLU A 181 -6.40 12.17 -12.20
N LEU A 182 -6.63 11.55 -13.36
CA LEU A 182 -6.17 10.18 -13.64
C LEU A 182 -4.64 10.09 -13.79
N GLU A 183 -4.00 11.07 -14.42
CA GLU A 183 -2.54 11.13 -14.54
C GLU A 183 -1.84 11.38 -13.21
N ALA A 184 -2.48 12.13 -12.30
CA ALA A 184 -1.95 12.37 -10.97
C ALA A 184 -1.96 11.12 -10.07
N GLU A 185 -2.68 10.07 -10.47
CA GLU A 185 -2.82 8.86 -9.67
C GLU A 185 -1.62 7.93 -9.81
N ALA A 186 -0.81 7.85 -8.75
CA ALA A 186 0.37 6.99 -8.72
C ALA A 186 0.06 5.49 -8.83
N VAL A 187 -1.13 5.06 -8.40
CA VAL A 187 -1.59 3.67 -8.45
C VAL A 187 -3.03 3.62 -8.91
N PRO A 188 -3.28 3.52 -10.22
CA PRO A 188 -4.64 3.48 -10.74
C PRO A 188 -5.32 2.17 -10.35
N THR A 189 -6.57 2.27 -9.90
CA THR A 189 -7.46 1.13 -9.64
C THR A 189 -8.78 1.32 -10.38
N ILE A 190 -9.56 0.26 -10.53
CA ILE A 190 -10.89 0.34 -11.14
C ILE A 190 -11.78 1.30 -10.33
N GLU A 191 -11.75 1.22 -9.00
CA GLU A 191 -12.51 2.09 -8.11
C GLU A 191 -12.04 3.55 -8.17
N SER A 192 -10.75 3.80 -8.38
CA SER A 192 -10.26 5.16 -8.51
C SER A 192 -10.73 5.79 -9.82
N VAL A 193 -10.61 5.08 -10.94
CA VAL A 193 -11.11 5.53 -12.26
C VAL A 193 -12.61 5.82 -12.19
N ARG A 194 -13.39 4.91 -11.61
CA ARG A 194 -14.85 5.10 -11.42
C ARG A 194 -15.16 6.33 -10.58
N ARG A 195 -14.49 6.49 -9.43
CA ARG A 195 -14.70 7.66 -8.55
C ARG A 195 -14.35 8.97 -9.24
N THR A 196 -13.25 9.00 -9.99
CA THR A 196 -12.77 10.18 -10.72
C THR A 196 -13.77 10.55 -11.81
N LEU A 197 -14.25 9.56 -12.59
CA LEU A 197 -15.27 9.80 -13.60
C LEU A 197 -16.59 10.28 -12.99
N ASP A 198 -17.07 9.64 -11.92
CA ASP A 198 -18.29 10.05 -11.24
C ASP A 198 -18.20 11.47 -10.70
N ARG A 199 -17.03 11.87 -10.19
CA ARG A 199 -16.76 13.25 -9.74
C ARG A 199 -16.81 14.21 -10.92
N ALA A 200 -16.12 13.90 -12.01
CA ALA A 200 -16.07 14.73 -13.21
C ALA A 200 -17.48 14.94 -13.81
N LEU A 201 -18.31 13.90 -13.84
CA LEU A 201 -19.69 13.95 -14.32
C LEU A 201 -20.62 14.73 -13.38
N ARG A 202 -20.42 14.65 -12.05
CA ARG A 202 -21.23 15.40 -11.07
C ARG A 202 -20.94 16.89 -11.06
N VAL A 203 -19.67 17.27 -11.16
CA VAL A 203 -19.25 18.68 -11.11
C VAL A 203 -19.68 19.44 -12.37
N ASN A 204 -19.73 18.75 -13.51
CA ASN A 204 -19.96 19.36 -14.82
C ASN A 204 -21.23 18.83 -15.49
N GLY A 205 -22.36 18.81 -14.77
CA GLY A 205 -23.63 18.12 -15.12
C GLY A 205 -24.32 18.46 -16.47
N LEU A 206 -23.60 19.01 -17.44
CA LEU A 206 -24.04 19.38 -18.78
C LEU A 206 -23.31 18.59 -19.89
N VAL A 207 -22.73 17.42 -19.59
CA VAL A 207 -22.09 16.60 -20.63
C VAL A 207 -23.13 16.12 -21.65
N SER A 208 -22.84 16.34 -22.93
CA SER A 208 -23.68 15.84 -24.03
C SER A 208 -23.87 14.31 -23.98
N THR A 209 -24.95 13.78 -24.54
CA THR A 209 -25.19 12.31 -24.58
C THR A 209 -24.05 11.58 -25.30
N GLU A 210 -23.53 12.17 -26.38
CA GLU A 210 -22.37 11.64 -27.12
C GLU A 210 -21.08 11.70 -26.29
N GLY A 211 -20.82 12.82 -25.61
CA GLY A 211 -19.70 12.95 -24.69
C GLY A 211 -19.75 11.94 -23.56
N ARG A 212 -20.94 11.71 -22.99
CA ARG A 212 -21.16 10.70 -21.95
C ARG A 212 -20.87 9.29 -22.47
N GLN A 213 -21.31 8.96 -23.68
CA GLN A 213 -21.03 7.66 -24.27
C GLN A 213 -19.53 7.46 -24.54
N GLY A 214 -18.85 8.50 -25.04
CA GLY A 214 -17.39 8.49 -25.23
C GLY A 214 -16.62 8.27 -23.92
N LEU A 215 -17.04 8.93 -22.84
CA LEU A 215 -16.47 8.74 -21.50
C LEU A 215 -16.69 7.32 -20.95
N ILE A 216 -17.87 6.73 -21.14
CA ILE A 216 -18.16 5.35 -20.74
C ILE A 216 -17.28 4.37 -21.53
N THR A 217 -17.12 4.58 -22.83
CA THR A 217 -16.23 3.74 -23.65
C THR A 217 -14.77 3.88 -23.22
N ALA A 218 -14.30 5.09 -22.94
CA ALA A 218 -12.95 5.34 -22.44
C ALA A 218 -12.72 4.68 -21.07
N GLN A 219 -13.69 4.80 -20.16
CA GLN A 219 -13.66 4.14 -18.86
C GLN A 219 -13.47 2.63 -19.01
N ARG A 220 -14.26 1.98 -19.88
CA ARG A 220 -14.16 0.53 -20.10
C ARG A 220 -12.77 0.12 -20.59
N ILE A 221 -12.21 0.86 -21.55
CA ILE A 221 -10.85 0.60 -22.07
C ILE A 221 -9.81 0.73 -20.95
N ILE A 222 -9.93 1.75 -20.11
CA ILE A 222 -9.02 1.97 -18.98
C ILE A 222 -9.16 0.86 -17.94
N GLU A 223 -10.39 0.44 -17.62
CA GLU A 223 -10.64 -0.68 -16.71
C GLU A 223 -10.04 -1.98 -17.25
N GLU A 224 -10.20 -2.26 -18.55
CA GLU A 224 -9.58 -3.40 -19.24
C GLU A 224 -8.05 -3.36 -19.10
N ILE A 225 -7.41 -2.21 -19.34
CA ILE A 225 -5.96 -2.06 -19.17
C ILE A 225 -5.53 -2.29 -17.71
N ILE A 226 -6.29 -1.81 -16.73
CA ILE A 226 -5.97 -2.01 -15.30
C ILE A 226 -6.09 -3.49 -14.90
N MET A 227 -7.01 -4.24 -15.50
CA MET A 227 -7.13 -5.69 -15.25
C MET A 227 -5.91 -6.47 -15.75
N GLU A 228 -5.23 -5.97 -16.78
CA GLU A 228 -3.97 -6.53 -17.32
C GLU A 228 -2.71 -6.05 -16.56
N PHE A 229 -2.87 -5.34 -15.43
CA PHE A 229 -1.71 -4.98 -14.62
C PHE A 229 -1.12 -6.25 -13.98
N PRO A 230 0.22 -6.32 -13.86
CA PRO A 230 0.86 -7.48 -13.26
C PRO A 230 0.37 -7.71 -11.82
N VAL A 231 0.35 -8.99 -11.45
CA VAL A 231 0.00 -9.45 -10.12
C VAL A 231 1.25 -10.04 -9.49
N TRP A 232 1.60 -9.61 -8.28
CA TRP A 232 2.88 -9.94 -7.64
C TRP A 232 3.15 -11.45 -7.58
N THR A 233 2.09 -12.23 -7.33
CA THR A 233 2.17 -13.69 -7.18
C THR A 233 2.56 -14.43 -8.46
N GLN A 234 2.46 -13.80 -9.63
CA GLN A 234 2.92 -14.37 -10.91
C GLN A 234 4.44 -14.57 -10.95
N PHE A 235 5.18 -13.81 -10.13
CA PHE A 235 6.64 -13.79 -10.13
C PHE A 235 7.23 -14.48 -8.89
N SER A 236 6.41 -14.83 -7.90
CA SER A 236 6.85 -15.33 -6.60
C SER A 236 6.86 -16.87 -6.49
N ALA A 237 7.09 -17.57 -7.61
CA ALA A 237 7.13 -19.03 -7.69
C ALA A 237 8.35 -19.64 -6.99
#